data_AF-A0A4T0AYN5-F1
#
_entry.id   AF-A0A4T0AYN5-F1
#
_cell.length_a   1.000
_cell.length_b   1.000
_cell.length_c   1.000
_cell.angle_alpha   90.00
_cell.angle_beta   90.00
_cell.angle_gamma   90.00
#
_symmetry.space_group_name_H-M   'P 1'
#
loop_
_entity.id
_entity.type
_entity.pdbx_description
1 polymer ?
#
loop_
_entity_poly.entity_id
_entity_poly.type
_entity_poly.pdbx_seq_one_letter_code
_entity_poly.pdbx_strand_id
1 'polypeptide(L)'
;MVAVDVAQAYADGRVPTNISYITPDYLSESRDGPAIAGILAIYIITTILLVCRFASRIFIVKSFGLDDGIAAFSWACFTAFMALCLVLINEGSGRHIEYIQYVLSMPEVEETEIVDFAAHLVYTATLYLCRMSGLAFFTRLCSSHPTFRISIWACGFFLTAAFLVQFFLILFHCLPV
;
A
#
# COMPACT_ATOMS: atom_id res chain seq x y z
N MET A 1 0.78 -5.64 29.93
CA MET A 1 0.48 -4.35 30.56
C MET A 1 -0.62 -3.73 29.74
N VAL A 2 -1.79 -3.50 30.33
CA VAL A 2 -2.94 -2.91 29.63
C VAL A 2 -2.56 -1.50 29.19
N ALA A 3 -2.81 -1.18 27.92
CA ALA A 3 -2.50 0.13 27.38
C ALA A 3 -3.43 1.21 28.01
N VAL A 4 -2.92 2.43 28.16
CA VAL A 4 -3.58 3.50 28.94
C VAL A 4 -4.90 3.94 28.29
N ASP A 5 -4.90 4.01 26.96
CA ASP A 5 -6.05 4.20 26.08
C ASP A 5 -7.17 3.17 26.32
N VAL A 6 -6.82 1.88 26.40
CA VAL A 6 -7.75 0.77 26.67
C VAL A 6 -8.34 0.92 28.08
N ALA A 7 -7.51 1.18 29.09
CA ALA A 7 -7.97 1.37 30.46
C ALA A 7 -8.97 2.54 30.57
N GLN A 8 -8.72 3.63 29.84
CA GLN A 8 -9.63 4.78 29.78
C GLN A 8 -10.94 4.43 29.06
N ALA A 9 -10.91 3.69 27.95
CA ALA A 9 -12.12 3.26 27.26
C ALA A 9 -13.03 2.35 28.11
N TYR A 10 -12.43 1.51 28.97
CA TYR A 10 -13.19 0.74 29.97
C TYR A 10 -13.75 1.63 31.08
N ALA A 11 -13.01 2.64 31.54
CA ALA A 11 -13.48 3.60 32.55
C ALA A 11 -14.65 4.46 32.02
N ASP A 12 -14.62 4.81 30.74
CA ASP A 12 -15.67 5.56 30.04
C ASP A 12 -16.90 4.69 29.69
N GLY A 13 -16.84 3.37 29.92
CA GLY A 13 -17.93 2.44 29.61
C GLY A 13 -18.17 2.23 28.10
N ARG A 14 -17.19 2.57 27.25
CA ARG A 14 -17.28 2.44 25.77
C ARG A 14 -17.14 0.99 25.28
N VAL A 15 -16.46 0.14 26.06
CA VAL A 15 -16.22 -1.26 25.71
C VAL A 15 -17.37 -2.16 26.22
N PRO A 16 -18.03 -2.94 25.34
CA PRO A 16 -19.09 -3.86 25.76
C PRO A 16 -18.55 -4.97 26.67
N THR A 17 -19.02 -5.01 27.92
CA THR A 17 -18.62 -6.02 28.91
C THR A 17 -19.39 -7.34 28.80
N ASN A 18 -20.43 -7.38 27.95
CA ASN A 18 -21.25 -8.56 27.70
C ASN A 18 -20.60 -9.57 26.73
N ILE A 19 -19.43 -9.24 26.15
CA ILE A 19 -18.74 -10.07 25.16
C ILE A 19 -17.51 -10.71 25.80
N SER A 20 -17.56 -12.03 26.02
CA SER A 20 -16.58 -12.75 26.84
C SER A 20 -15.14 -12.77 26.30
N TYR A 21 -14.93 -12.53 25.00
CA TYR A 21 -13.58 -12.57 24.40
C TYR A 21 -12.91 -11.19 24.31
N ILE A 22 -13.65 -10.10 24.52
CA ILE A 22 -13.10 -8.73 24.50
C ILE A 22 -12.55 -8.43 25.89
N THR A 23 -11.28 -8.80 26.10
CA THR A 23 -10.55 -8.53 27.34
C THR A 23 -9.62 -7.33 27.17
N PRO A 24 -9.25 -6.63 28.25
CA PRO A 24 -8.28 -5.54 28.19
C PRO A 24 -6.93 -5.98 27.62
N ASP A 25 -6.52 -7.22 27.91
CA ASP A 25 -5.29 -7.80 27.37
C ASP A 25 -5.41 -8.04 25.85
N TYR A 26 -6.56 -8.52 25.38
CA TYR A 26 -6.86 -8.69 23.95
C TYR A 26 -6.79 -7.36 23.19
N LEU A 27 -7.43 -6.31 23.71
CA LEU A 27 -7.41 -4.98 23.07
C LEU A 27 -6.03 -4.31 23.13
N SER A 28 -5.18 -4.70 24.07
CA SER A 28 -3.80 -4.21 24.18
C SER A 28 -2.80 -4.93 23.27
N GLU A 29 -3.22 -6.02 22.61
CA GLU A 29 -2.37 -6.73 21.66
C GLU A 29 -2.12 -5.87 20.42
N SER A 30 -0.85 -5.69 20.07
CA SER A 30 -0.42 -4.91 18.92
C SER A 30 0.46 -5.74 17.99
N ARG A 31 0.24 -5.59 16.67
CA ARG A 31 1.07 -6.17 15.62
C ARG A 31 1.94 -5.14 14.91
N ASP A 32 2.11 -3.97 15.50
CA ASP A 32 2.82 -2.83 14.88
C ASP A 32 4.27 -3.19 14.56
N GLY A 33 4.98 -3.80 15.52
CA GLY A 33 6.39 -4.20 15.34
C GLY A 33 6.60 -5.15 14.15
N PRO A 34 5.92 -6.31 14.11
CA PRO A 34 5.97 -7.22 12.97
C PRO A 34 5.53 -6.58 11.65
N ALA A 35 4.51 -5.72 11.66
CA ALA A 35 4.02 -5.04 10.46
C ALA A 35 5.05 -4.06 9.90
N ILE A 36 5.62 -3.20 10.75
CA ILE A 36 6.68 -2.24 10.37
C ILE A 36 7.91 -2.99 9.85
N ALA A 37 8.33 -4.05 10.53
CA ALA A 37 9.46 -4.87 10.09
C ALA A 37 9.22 -5.48 8.70
N GLY A 38 8.00 -5.99 8.45
CA GLY A 38 7.61 -6.52 7.14
C GLY A 38 7.65 -5.47 6.04
N ILE A 39 7.07 -4.29 6.29
CA ILE A 39 7.06 -3.17 5.35
C ILE A 39 8.49 -2.74 5.00
N LEU A 40 9.35 -2.54 6.01
CA LEU A 40 10.74 -2.15 5.81
C LEU A 40 11.54 -3.21 5.05
N ALA A 41 11.35 -4.49 5.36
CA ALA A 41 12.03 -5.58 4.66
C ALA A 41 11.71 -5.57 3.16
N ILE A 42 10.43 -5.49 2.79
CA ILE A 42 10.01 -5.45 1.38
C ILE A 42 10.47 -4.17 0.70
N TYR A 43 10.44 -3.03 1.41
CA TYR A 43 10.93 -1.76 0.88
C TYR A 43 12.42 -1.81 0.54
N ILE A 44 13.25 -2.35 1.45
CA ILE A 44 14.69 -2.52 1.24
C ILE A 44 14.96 -3.43 0.03
N ILE A 45 14.30 -4.60 -0.02
CA ILE A 45 14.45 -5.54 -1.13
C ILE A 45 14.08 -4.88 -2.47
N THR A 46 12.95 -4.18 -2.51
CA THR A 46 12.49 -3.49 -3.73
C THR A 46 13.46 -2.40 -4.17
N THR A 47 14.00 -1.64 -3.22
CA THR A 47 15.00 -0.59 -3.50
C THR A 47 16.29 -1.19 -4.06
N ILE A 48 16.78 -2.30 -3.50
CA ILE A 48 17.95 -3.02 -4.01
C ILE A 48 17.70 -3.48 -5.45
N LEU A 49 16.54 -4.07 -5.74
CA LEU A 49 16.20 -4.53 -7.08
C LEU A 49 16.16 -3.38 -8.11
N LEU A 50 15.63 -2.22 -7.71
CA LEU A 50 15.62 -1.03 -8.56
C LEU A 50 17.04 -0.49 -8.83
N VAL A 51 17.90 -0.44 -7.80
CA VAL A 51 19.30 -0.02 -7.95
C VAL A 51 20.05 -0.99 -8.87
N CYS A 52 19.88 -2.30 -8.68
CA CYS A 52 20.45 -3.32 -9.57
C CYS A 52 19.97 -3.14 -11.01
N ARG A 53 18.68 -2.81 -11.19
CA ARG A 53 18.11 -2.53 -12.51
C ARG A 53 18.77 -1.30 -13.15
N PHE A 54 18.89 -0.19 -12.43
CA PHE A 54 19.57 1.01 -12.95
C PHE A 54 21.04 0.76 -13.25
N ALA A 55 21.75 0.06 -12.36
CA ALA A 55 23.16 -0.28 -12.56
C ALA A 55 23.33 -1.13 -13.84
N SER A 56 22.50 -2.15 -14.03
CA SER A 56 22.50 -2.96 -15.26
C SER A 56 22.25 -2.11 -16.51
N ARG A 57 21.30 -1.18 -16.45
CA ARG A 57 20.97 -0.32 -17.60
C ARG A 57 22.04 0.70 -17.95
N ILE A 58 22.63 1.33 -16.95
CA ILE A 58 23.64 2.37 -17.14
C ILE A 58 24.98 1.75 -17.55
N PHE A 59 25.43 0.70 -16.86
CA PHE A 59 26.75 0.13 -17.07
C PHE A 59 26.81 -0.96 -18.15
N ILE A 60 25.79 -1.84 -18.24
CA ILE A 60 25.78 -2.98 -19.17
C ILE A 60 25.09 -2.60 -20.48
N VAL A 61 23.83 -2.16 -20.41
CA VAL A 61 23.01 -1.89 -21.61
C VAL A 61 23.34 -0.53 -22.25
N LYS A 62 23.88 0.43 -21.46
CA LYS A 62 24.21 1.81 -21.87
C LYS A 62 23.07 2.53 -22.60
N SER A 63 21.84 2.22 -22.21
CA SER A 63 20.65 2.86 -22.79
C SER A 63 19.61 3.07 -21.72
N PHE A 64 19.29 4.34 -21.48
CA PHE A 64 18.24 4.76 -20.58
C PHE A 64 16.93 4.87 -21.37
N GLY A 65 15.93 4.06 -21.01
CA GLY A 65 14.61 4.09 -21.66
C GLY A 65 13.59 4.86 -20.82
N LEU A 66 12.46 5.23 -21.44
CA LEU A 66 11.28 5.75 -20.72
C LEU A 66 10.80 4.78 -19.63
N ASP A 67 10.95 3.48 -19.87
CA ASP A 67 10.70 2.40 -18.91
C ASP A 67 11.45 2.60 -17.56
N ASP A 68 12.72 3.00 -17.61
CA ASP A 68 13.53 3.20 -16.40
C ASP A 68 13.06 4.44 -15.62
N GLY A 69 12.58 5.48 -16.32
CA GLY A 69 11.93 6.64 -15.70
C GLY A 69 10.60 6.29 -15.03
N ILE A 70 9.77 5.46 -15.68
CA ILE A 70 8.51 4.97 -15.10
C ILE A 70 8.78 4.11 -13.87
N ALA A 71 9.82 3.27 -13.90
CA ALA A 71 10.25 2.49 -12.74
C ALA A 71 10.69 3.40 -11.57
N ALA A 72 11.48 4.44 -11.84
CA ALA A 72 11.91 5.41 -10.83
C ALA A 72 10.71 6.11 -10.18
N PHE A 73 9.76 6.57 -11.01
CA PHE A 73 8.57 7.26 -10.55
C PHE A 73 7.66 6.32 -9.74
N SER A 74 7.49 5.07 -10.19
CA SER A 74 6.77 4.05 -9.43
C SER A 74 7.39 3.81 -8.06
N TRP A 75 8.72 3.81 -7.94
CA TRP A 75 9.38 3.66 -6.64
C TRP A 75 9.18 4.89 -5.76
N ALA A 76 9.19 6.11 -6.31
CA ALA A 76 8.89 7.31 -5.53
C ALA A 76 7.46 7.27 -4.95
N CYS A 77 6.47 6.84 -5.75
CA CYS A 77 5.10 6.61 -5.25
C CYS A 77 5.06 5.49 -4.20
N PHE A 78 5.84 4.43 -4.36
CA PHE A 78 5.96 3.36 -3.37
C PHE A 78 6.55 3.86 -2.04
N THR A 79 7.54 4.76 -2.07
CA THR A 79 8.08 5.40 -0.86
C THR A 79 7.02 6.25 -0.15
N ALA A 80 6.20 6.99 -0.91
CA ALA A 80 5.08 7.75 -0.33
C ALA A 80 4.04 6.81 0.31
N PHE A 81 3.68 5.72 -0.37
CA PHE A 81 2.78 4.70 0.19
C PHE A 81 3.36 4.07 1.48
N MET A 82 4.64 3.74 1.50
CA MET A 82 5.31 3.22 2.68
C MET A 82 5.20 4.19 3.87
N ALA A 83 5.41 5.49 3.64
CA ALA A 83 5.26 6.51 4.68
C ALA A 83 3.82 6.57 5.21
N LEU A 84 2.81 6.51 4.33
CA LEU A 84 1.40 6.47 4.74
C LEU A 84 1.08 5.22 5.58
N CYS A 85 1.60 4.05 5.21
CA CYS A 85 1.41 2.84 6.01
C CYS A 85 2.01 2.95 7.42
N LEU A 86 3.16 3.62 7.57
CA LEU A 86 3.76 3.85 8.89
C LEU A 86 2.88 4.77 9.75
N VAL A 87 2.27 5.79 9.15
CA VAL A 87 1.31 6.66 9.83
C VAL A 87 0.09 5.84 10.28
N LEU A 88 -0.51 5.04 9.39
CA LEU A 88 -1.64 4.17 9.74
C LEU A 88 -1.35 3.23 10.92
N ILE A 89 -0.16 2.62 10.92
CA ILE A 89 0.24 1.72 12.01
C ILE A 89 0.37 2.50 13.32
N ASN A 90 0.91 3.72 13.28
CA ASN A 90 1.05 4.57 14.46
C ASN A 90 -0.30 5.02 15.04
N GLU A 91 -1.31 5.25 14.18
CA GLU A 91 -2.69 5.55 14.59
C GLU A 91 -3.47 4.32 15.09
N GLY A 92 -2.84 3.13 15.12
CA GLY A 92 -3.42 1.92 15.70
C GLY A 92 -4.06 0.95 14.70
N SER A 93 -3.85 1.14 13.38
CA SER A 93 -4.34 0.21 12.35
C SER A 93 -3.74 -1.20 12.46
N GLY A 94 -2.67 -1.40 13.24
CA GLY A 94 -2.08 -2.71 13.53
C GLY A 94 -2.72 -3.46 14.72
N ARG A 95 -3.76 -2.89 15.34
CA ARG A 95 -4.51 -3.49 16.46
C ARG A 95 -5.79 -4.17 15.95
N HIS A 96 -6.47 -4.90 16.84
CA HIS A 96 -7.72 -5.60 16.51
C HIS A 96 -8.84 -4.61 16.12
N ILE A 97 -9.81 -5.05 15.31
CA ILE A 97 -10.89 -4.16 14.83
C ILE A 97 -11.74 -3.62 16.00
N GLU A 98 -11.88 -4.41 17.07
CA GLU A 98 -12.56 -4.03 18.30
C GLU A 98 -11.84 -2.88 19.03
N TYR A 99 -10.51 -2.74 18.86
CA TYR A 99 -9.78 -1.60 19.38
C TYR A 99 -10.20 -0.31 18.66
N ILE A 100 -10.32 -0.36 17.33
CA ILE A 100 -10.75 0.79 16.51
C ILE A 100 -12.19 1.18 16.86
N GLN A 101 -13.08 0.21 17.05
CA GLN A 101 -14.50 0.46 17.33
C GLN A 101 -14.79 1.04 18.71
N TYR A 102 -14.07 0.58 19.74
CA TYR A 102 -14.43 0.89 21.13
C TYR A 102 -13.42 1.78 21.87
N VAL A 103 -12.15 1.80 21.43
CA VAL A 103 -11.08 2.54 22.10
C VAL A 103 -10.79 3.86 21.40
N LEU A 104 -10.73 3.84 20.07
CA LEU A 104 -10.46 5.03 19.27
C LEU A 104 -11.67 5.98 19.27
N SER A 105 -11.42 7.29 19.33
CA SER A 105 -12.49 8.28 19.23
C SER A 105 -12.93 8.48 17.78
N MET A 106 -14.18 8.89 17.56
CA MET A 106 -14.70 9.18 16.21
C MET A 106 -13.80 10.10 15.35
N PRO A 107 -13.23 11.21 15.86
CA PRO A 107 -12.35 12.04 15.05
C PRO A 107 -11.02 11.35 14.68
N GLU A 108 -10.48 10.50 15.54
CA GLU A 108 -9.27 9.72 15.24
C GLU A 108 -9.55 8.63 14.18
N VAL A 109 -10.74 8.04 14.21
CA VAL A 109 -11.20 7.11 13.17
C VAL A 109 -11.33 7.82 11.82
N GLU A 110 -11.96 8.99 11.78
CA GLU A 110 -12.13 9.79 10.55
C GLU A 110 -10.77 10.13 9.90
N GLU A 111 -9.82 10.63 10.70
CA GLU A 111 -8.46 10.91 10.20
C GLU A 111 -7.77 9.64 9.69
N THR A 112 -7.89 8.52 10.40
CA THR A 112 -7.31 7.24 9.98
C THR A 112 -7.90 6.78 8.65
N GLU A 113 -9.21 6.92 8.45
CA GLU A 113 -9.90 6.56 7.21
C GLU A 113 -9.47 7.44 6.03
N ILE A 114 -9.27 8.74 6.24
CA ILE A 114 -8.75 9.65 5.20
C ILE A 114 -7.35 9.21 4.75
N VAL A 115 -6.47 8.88 5.70
CA VAL A 115 -5.11 8.43 5.38
C VAL A 115 -5.15 7.05 4.70
N ASP A 116 -6.02 6.13 5.12
CA ASP A 116 -6.17 4.81 4.50
C ASP A 116 -6.68 4.91 3.06
N PHE A 117 -7.66 5.79 2.83
CA PHE A 117 -8.16 6.10 1.50
C PHE A 117 -7.04 6.63 0.59
N ALA A 118 -6.25 7.59 1.08
CA ALA A 118 -5.10 8.12 0.34
C ALA A 118 -4.06 7.03 0.05
N ALA A 119 -3.76 6.16 1.03
CA ALA A 119 -2.83 5.06 0.88
C ALA A 119 -3.26 4.08 -0.21
N HIS A 120 -4.54 3.71 -0.26
CA HIS A 120 -5.10 2.83 -1.29
C HIS A 120 -5.00 3.41 -2.70
N LEU A 121 -5.26 4.72 -2.87
CA LEU A 121 -5.10 5.40 -4.16
C LEU A 121 -3.64 5.39 -4.63
N VAL A 122 -2.71 5.77 -3.74
CA VAL A 122 -1.27 5.80 -4.06
C VAL A 122 -0.76 4.40 -4.36
N TYR A 123 -1.19 3.38 -3.61
CA TYR A 123 -0.82 1.99 -3.84
C TYR A 123 -1.30 1.48 -5.20
N THR A 124 -2.56 1.74 -5.54
CA THR A 124 -3.15 1.31 -6.81
C THR A 124 -2.43 1.95 -8.00
N ALA A 125 -2.13 3.25 -7.91
CA ALA A 125 -1.34 3.97 -8.93
C ALA A 125 0.09 3.40 -9.05
N THR A 126 0.74 3.14 -7.91
CA THR A 126 2.08 2.55 -7.84
C THR A 126 2.13 1.19 -8.54
N LEU A 127 1.19 0.29 -8.23
CA LEU A 127 1.12 -1.03 -8.86
C LEU A 127 0.88 -0.95 -10.37
N TYR A 128 0.06 -0.01 -10.83
CA TYR A 128 -0.17 0.21 -12.25
C TYR A 128 1.11 0.67 -12.97
N LEU A 129 1.78 1.70 -12.42
CA LEU A 129 3.04 2.21 -12.98
C LEU A 129 4.13 1.14 -13.03
N CYS A 130 4.26 0.33 -11.97
CA CYS A 130 5.21 -0.79 -11.92
C CYS A 130 4.96 -1.80 -13.06
N ARG A 131 3.69 -2.20 -13.27
CA ARG A 131 3.32 -3.11 -14.37
C ARG A 131 3.57 -2.49 -15.75
N MET A 132 3.29 -1.20 -15.91
CA MET A 132 3.54 -0.49 -17.16
C MET A 132 5.03 -0.36 -17.49
N SER A 133 5.90 -0.17 -16.49
CA SER A 133 7.36 -0.28 -16.67
C SER A 133 7.74 -1.67 -17.17
N GLY A 134 7.32 -2.73 -16.47
CA GLY A 134 7.60 -4.11 -16.92
C GLY A 134 7.13 -4.40 -18.35
N LEU A 135 5.94 -3.90 -18.73
CA LEU A 135 5.41 -4.05 -20.07
C LEU A 135 6.24 -3.28 -21.12
N ALA A 136 6.62 -2.03 -20.81
CA ALA A 136 7.49 -1.23 -21.66
C ALA A 136 8.84 -1.92 -21.89
N PHE A 137 9.40 -2.57 -20.87
CA PHE A 137 10.60 -3.40 -21.03
C PHE A 137 10.38 -4.53 -22.05
N PHE A 138 9.29 -5.28 -21.93
CA PHE A 138 8.99 -6.39 -22.83
C PHE A 138 8.76 -5.95 -24.27
N THR A 139 8.13 -4.78 -24.50
CA THR A 139 7.97 -4.24 -25.86
C THR A 139 9.30 -4.00 -26.55
N ARG A 140 10.30 -3.51 -25.80
CA ARG A 140 11.63 -3.22 -26.32
C ARG A 140 12.43 -4.49 -26.54
N LEU A 141 12.31 -5.48 -25.65
CA LEU A 141 13.04 -6.74 -25.75
C LEU A 141 12.54 -7.61 -26.90
N CYS A 142 11.22 -7.66 -27.11
CA CYS A 142 10.59 -8.57 -28.05
C CYS A 142 10.04 -7.87 -29.30
N SER A 143 10.59 -6.70 -29.65
CA SER A 143 10.13 -5.89 -30.78
C SER A 143 10.20 -6.62 -32.14
N SER A 144 11.03 -7.65 -32.24
CA SER A 144 11.25 -8.43 -33.47
C SER A 144 10.10 -9.39 -33.83
N HIS A 145 9.21 -9.74 -32.88
CA HIS A 145 8.14 -10.71 -33.11
C HIS A 145 6.74 -10.05 -33.08
N PRO A 146 6.00 -10.00 -34.20
CA PRO A 146 4.74 -9.26 -34.30
C PRO A 146 3.64 -9.83 -33.40
N THR A 147 3.54 -11.16 -33.26
CA THR A 147 2.56 -11.82 -32.39
C THR A 147 2.76 -11.44 -30.93
N PHE A 148 4.01 -11.36 -30.47
CA PHE A 148 4.32 -11.02 -29.09
C PHE A 148 3.97 -9.56 -28.78
N ARG A 149 4.16 -8.67 -29.77
CA ARG A 149 3.76 -7.26 -29.66
C ARG A 149 2.25 -7.12 -29.47
N ILE A 150 1.43 -7.91 -30.17
CA ILE A 150 -0.03 -7.90 -30.00
C ILE A 150 -0.41 -8.34 -28.57
N SER A 151 0.18 -9.42 -28.08
CA SER A 151 -0.08 -9.91 -26.71
C SER A 151 0.29 -8.88 -25.64
N ILE A 152 1.40 -8.17 -25.81
CA ILE A 152 1.80 -7.08 -24.91
C ILE A 152 0.75 -5.96 -24.92
N TRP A 153 0.31 -5.50 -26.10
CA TRP A 153 -0.70 -4.44 -26.18
C TRP A 153 -2.04 -4.87 -25.59
N ALA A 154 -2.47 -6.10 -25.81
CA ALA A 154 -3.67 -6.66 -25.19
C ALA A 154 -3.55 -6.69 -23.65
N CYS A 155 -2.39 -7.10 -23.13
CA CYS A 155 -2.12 -7.07 -21.69
C CYS A 155 -2.14 -5.64 -21.13
N GLY A 156 -1.52 -4.68 -21.84
CA GLY A 156 -1.53 -3.27 -21.45
C GLY A 156 -2.94 -2.69 -21.40
N PHE A 157 -3.78 -2.99 -22.40
CA PHE A 157 -5.19 -2.58 -22.40
C PHE A 157 -5.94 -3.18 -21.21
N PHE A 158 -5.81 -4.49 -20.98
CA PHE A 158 -6.45 -5.17 -19.86
C PHE A 158 -6.03 -4.60 -18.51
N LEU A 159 -4.73 -4.41 -18.29
CA LEU A 159 -4.19 -3.83 -17.05
C LEU A 159 -4.68 -2.40 -16.83
N THR A 160 -4.77 -1.60 -17.89
CA THR A 160 -5.28 -0.22 -17.82
C THR A 160 -6.77 -0.22 -17.51
N ALA A 161 -7.56 -1.08 -18.15
CA ALA A 161 -8.98 -1.20 -17.87
C ALA A 161 -9.24 -1.64 -16.42
N ALA A 162 -8.51 -2.64 -15.93
CA ALA A 162 -8.58 -3.10 -14.54
C ALA A 162 -8.17 -1.98 -13.56
N PHE A 163 -7.11 -1.23 -13.87
CA PHE A 163 -6.70 -0.08 -13.08
C PHE A 163 -7.79 0.99 -13.01
N LEU A 164 -8.40 1.36 -14.15
CA LEU A 164 -9.47 2.37 -14.18
C LEU A 164 -10.66 1.92 -13.35
N VAL A 165 -11.11 0.67 -13.50
CA VAL A 165 -12.22 0.14 -12.69
C VAL A 165 -11.88 0.19 -11.21
N GLN A 166 -10.71 -0.31 -10.80
CA GLN A 166 -10.28 -0.29 -9.40
C GLN A 166 -10.16 1.14 -8.85
N PHE A 167 -9.56 2.05 -9.62
CA PHE A 167 -9.34 3.43 -9.23
C PHE A 167 -10.66 4.17 -9.05
N PHE A 168 -11.61 4.02 -9.99
CA PHE A 168 -12.93 4.63 -9.88
C PHE A 168 -13.77 3.98 -8.78
N LEU A 169 -13.65 2.67 -8.56
CA LEU A 169 -14.33 2.02 -7.44
C LEU A 169 -13.87 2.61 -6.11
N ILE A 170 -12.56 2.76 -5.88
CA ILE A 170 -12.03 3.39 -4.66
C ILE A 170 -12.52 4.84 -4.59
N LEU A 171 -12.34 5.61 -5.66
CA LEU A 171 -12.66 7.04 -5.69
C LEU A 171 -14.15 7.35 -5.48
N PHE A 172 -15.04 6.47 -5.92
CA PHE A 172 -16.50 6.61 -5.75
C PHE A 172 -17.07 5.77 -4.61
N HIS A 173 -16.24 5.04 -3.87
CA HIS A 173 -16.70 4.19 -2.77
C HIS A 173 -17.32 5.03 -1.63
N CYS A 174 -16.83 6.26 -1.45
CA CYS A 174 -17.24 7.15 -0.37
C CYS A 174 -17.77 8.48 -0.95
N LEU A 175 -19.09 8.61 -1.02
CA LEU A 175 -19.81 9.87 -1.20
C LEU A 175 -20.79 10.02 -0.02
N PRO A 176 -20.60 10.98 0.91
CA PRO A 176 -19.39 11.73 1.24
C PRO A 176 -18.54 10.98 2.29
N VAL A 177 -17.24 11.25 2.28
CA VAL A 177 -16.37 11.13 3.47
C VAL A 177 -16.80 12.18 4.49
#